data_AF-A0A0M3NUA2-F1
#
_entry.id   AF-A0A0M3NUA2-F1
#
_cell.length_a   1.000
_cell.length_b   1.000
_cell.length_c   1.000
_cell.angle_alpha   90.00
_cell.angle_beta   90.00
_cell.angle_gamma   90.00
#
_symmetry.space_group_name_H-M   'P 1'
#
loop_
_entity.id
_entity.type
_entity.pdbx_description
1 polymer ?
#
loop_
_entity_poly.entity_id
_entity_poly.type
_entity_poly.pdbx_seq_one_letter_code
_entity_poly.pdbx_strand_id
1 'polypeptide(L)'
;MTRPPATDAGASEFVRSCVKFTTNVEFTDVDAYKKKHTAGLASSFVVVLGTHAQLREEAVKELLFYCPAVAEAIQRVKRGELYAVLAEGVKNEANQKFVRVLVGEVPSEASRTNCSARPDVVISLLSAALEEIKGPETKVDVFVRSTAALAIAVAVARSAKRNFTAKDGLAARGYCDNCVRLTVVFPTAPNPSPSELAVVATSTQLCQRLVDAPTNLLNTATFAEIAQSYAKELGCAVDVICGEELRERGYGGIYSVGKCSAEAPRLLTLLYKPKDEAIKKVSLVGKGIVYDSGGLSLKPTNFMTGMKRDMGGAAAVFCGFLTAVRLQMPIELSCTLCLAENAIGPDAYRNDDILTLKSGKTVEINNTDAEGRLVLGDGVFHATHELSFKPDVLVDMATLTGAQGIATGRRHAGIFVNDEEEELSFLKAGRVSGETCFPVLYCPEYHVTEFRSPVADMRNSVKQTNNASVSCAGQFVANHLSPDFKGKHIHVDMAFPAFENDKATGFGPALLMEYLRNLR
;
A
#
# COMPACT_ATOMS: atom_id res chain seq x y z
N MET A 1 -29.83 9.67 15.38
CA MET A 1 -29.94 10.85 14.49
C MET A 1 -29.52 10.41 13.11
N THR A 2 -30.41 10.49 12.11
CA THR A 2 -30.08 10.18 10.70
C THR A 2 -29.15 11.26 10.16
N ARG A 3 -28.07 10.88 9.46
CA ARG A 3 -27.11 11.83 8.86
C ARG A 3 -27.81 12.77 7.87
N PRO A 4 -27.34 14.02 7.74
CA PRO A 4 -27.86 14.94 6.75
C PRO A 4 -27.56 14.46 5.31
N PRO A 5 -28.48 14.62 4.34
CA PRO A 5 -28.34 14.08 2.98
C PRO A 5 -27.08 14.52 2.21
N ALA A 6 -26.53 15.70 2.55
CA ALA A 6 -25.35 16.26 1.88
C ALA A 6 -24.04 15.53 2.24
N THR A 7 -23.95 14.89 3.42
CA THR A 7 -22.77 14.09 3.78
C THR A 7 -22.72 12.77 3.00
N ASP A 8 -23.87 12.25 2.59
CA ASP A 8 -23.97 10.97 1.89
C ASP A 8 -23.61 11.08 0.40
N ALA A 9 -23.84 12.25 -0.23
CA ALA A 9 -23.51 12.48 -1.63
C ALA A 9 -21.99 12.48 -1.90
N GLY A 10 -21.20 13.12 -1.02
CA GLY A 10 -19.74 13.17 -1.14
C GLY A 10 -19.08 11.80 -0.92
N ALA A 11 -19.57 11.05 0.07
CA ALA A 11 -19.11 9.69 0.34
C ALA A 11 -19.44 8.73 -0.82
N SER A 12 -20.66 8.80 -1.36
CA SER A 12 -21.09 8.00 -2.52
C SER A 12 -20.27 8.31 -3.77
N GLU A 13 -19.98 9.60 -4.02
CA GLU A 13 -19.11 10.02 -5.14
C GLU A 13 -17.68 9.48 -4.96
N PHE A 14 -17.16 9.52 -3.74
CA PHE A 14 -15.86 8.96 -3.43
C PHE A 14 -15.81 7.44 -3.66
N VAL A 15 -16.79 6.68 -3.17
CA VAL A 15 -16.93 5.23 -3.43
C VAL A 15 -16.94 4.96 -4.92
N ARG A 16 -17.78 5.67 -5.69
CA ARG A 16 -17.83 5.55 -7.16
C ARG A 16 -16.47 5.81 -7.81
N SER A 17 -15.75 6.82 -7.33
CA SER A 17 -14.40 7.17 -7.82
C SER A 17 -13.37 6.07 -7.55
N CYS A 18 -13.51 5.36 -6.42
CA CYS A 18 -12.64 4.24 -6.05
C CYS A 18 -12.98 3.00 -6.88
N VAL A 19 -14.25 2.62 -7.00
CA VAL A 19 -14.67 1.40 -7.74
C VAL A 19 -14.29 1.51 -9.22
N LYS A 20 -14.49 2.68 -9.83
CA LYS A 20 -14.15 2.92 -11.25
C LYS A 20 -12.71 3.38 -11.46
N PHE A 21 -11.84 3.21 -10.47
CA PHE A 21 -10.50 3.77 -10.52
C PHE A 21 -9.65 3.12 -11.62
N THR A 22 -9.04 3.96 -12.45
CA THR A 22 -8.06 3.57 -13.47
C THR A 22 -6.78 4.38 -13.31
N THR A 23 -5.64 3.74 -13.54
CA THR A 23 -4.35 4.43 -13.54
C THR A 23 -4.24 5.44 -14.69
N ASN A 24 -3.40 6.46 -14.48
CA ASN A 24 -2.99 7.41 -15.50
C ASN A 24 -1.58 7.11 -16.06
N VAL A 25 -1.07 5.90 -15.84
CA VAL A 25 0.26 5.47 -16.26
C VAL A 25 0.15 4.32 -17.27
N GLU A 26 0.76 4.51 -18.43
CA GLU A 26 0.93 3.49 -19.47
C GLU A 26 2.40 3.06 -19.56
N PHE A 27 2.63 1.86 -20.07
CA PHE A 27 3.97 1.27 -20.18
C PHE A 27 4.24 0.80 -21.60
N THR A 28 5.45 1.00 -22.08
CA THR A 28 5.93 0.55 -23.39
C THR A 28 7.46 0.44 -23.37
N ASP A 29 8.06 0.01 -24.48
CA ASP A 29 9.49 0.10 -24.73
C ASP A 29 9.82 1.08 -25.87
N VAL A 30 11.12 1.37 -26.03
CA VAL A 30 11.64 2.29 -27.06
C VAL A 30 11.25 1.88 -28.47
N ASP A 31 11.31 0.59 -28.82
CA ASP A 31 11.04 0.13 -30.19
C ASP A 31 9.56 0.23 -30.52
N ALA A 32 8.70 -0.20 -29.60
CA ALA A 32 7.26 -0.06 -29.72
C ALA A 32 6.84 1.42 -29.77
N TYR A 33 7.47 2.28 -28.96
CA TYR A 33 7.22 3.72 -28.96
C TYR A 33 7.59 4.35 -30.31
N LYS A 34 8.79 4.06 -30.85
CA LYS A 34 9.25 4.56 -32.17
C LYS A 34 8.34 4.10 -33.30
N LYS A 35 7.87 2.86 -33.28
CA LYS A 35 6.93 2.31 -34.28
C LYS A 35 5.56 3.01 -34.23
N LYS A 36 5.07 3.31 -33.03
CA LYS A 36 3.77 3.96 -32.83
C LYS A 36 3.80 5.45 -33.18
N HIS A 37 4.91 6.13 -32.89
CA HIS A 37 5.04 7.58 -32.98
C HIS A 37 6.04 7.99 -34.09
N THR A 38 5.72 7.67 -35.34
CA THR A 38 6.59 7.96 -36.51
C THR A 38 6.68 9.46 -36.84
N ALA A 39 5.72 10.27 -36.39
CA ALA A 39 5.69 11.72 -36.58
C ALA A 39 6.61 12.50 -35.62
N GLY A 40 7.22 11.83 -34.64
CA GLY A 40 8.01 12.46 -33.56
C GLY A 40 7.48 12.10 -32.18
N LEU A 41 7.91 12.81 -31.13
CA LEU A 41 7.45 12.57 -29.76
C LEU A 41 5.93 12.77 -29.60
N ALA A 42 5.29 11.89 -28.82
CA ALA A 42 3.89 11.96 -28.45
C ALA A 42 3.57 13.13 -27.49
N SER A 43 4.58 13.60 -26.75
CA SER A 43 4.50 14.71 -25.81
C SER A 43 5.57 15.77 -26.08
N SER A 44 5.26 17.02 -25.69
CA SER A 44 6.23 18.10 -25.59
C SER A 44 6.87 18.25 -24.19
N PHE A 45 6.58 17.33 -23.28
CA PHE A 45 7.19 17.24 -21.95
C PHE A 45 7.78 15.83 -21.75
N VAL A 46 9.10 15.77 -21.63
CA VAL A 46 9.86 14.52 -21.56
C VAL A 46 10.69 14.50 -20.28
N VAL A 47 10.68 13.37 -19.60
CA VAL A 47 11.58 13.10 -18.47
C VAL A 47 12.46 11.90 -18.86
N VAL A 48 13.77 12.02 -18.69
CA VAL A 48 14.71 10.90 -18.86
C VAL A 48 15.44 10.62 -17.54
N LEU A 49 15.31 9.38 -17.05
CA LEU A 49 15.85 8.95 -15.76
C LEU A 49 16.79 7.76 -15.94
N GLY A 50 18.01 7.87 -15.42
CA GLY A 50 18.99 6.78 -15.46
C GLY A 50 20.18 7.05 -14.56
N THR A 51 20.99 6.03 -14.32
CA THR A 51 22.27 6.23 -13.64
C THR A 51 23.25 7.04 -14.49
N HIS A 52 24.33 7.52 -13.85
CA HIS A 52 25.39 8.24 -14.54
C HIS A 52 25.92 7.49 -15.77
N ALA A 53 26.14 6.18 -15.65
CA ALA A 53 26.59 5.32 -16.74
C ALA A 53 25.49 5.13 -17.80
N GLN A 54 24.26 4.84 -17.37
CA GLN A 54 23.13 4.61 -18.28
C GLN A 54 22.78 5.82 -19.14
N LEU A 55 22.88 7.04 -18.60
CA LEU A 55 22.62 8.27 -19.34
C LEU A 55 23.68 8.55 -20.43
N ARG A 56 24.83 7.87 -20.39
CA ARG A 56 25.96 8.04 -21.32
C ARG A 56 26.08 6.89 -22.33
N GLU A 57 25.14 5.96 -22.34
CA GLU A 57 25.07 4.89 -23.35
C GLU A 57 24.81 5.48 -24.76
N GLU A 58 25.41 4.90 -25.80
CA GLU A 58 25.17 5.31 -27.19
C GLU A 58 23.68 5.22 -27.58
N ALA A 59 22.95 4.25 -27.03
CA ALA A 59 21.51 4.10 -27.24
C ALA A 59 20.68 5.32 -26.80
N VAL A 60 21.19 6.17 -25.89
CA VAL A 60 20.52 7.42 -25.49
C VAL A 60 20.54 8.44 -26.64
N LYS A 61 21.59 8.42 -27.47
CA LYS A 61 21.73 9.33 -28.62
C LYS A 61 20.73 9.03 -29.74
N GLU A 62 20.18 7.82 -29.76
CA GLU A 62 19.18 7.36 -30.73
C GLU A 62 17.73 7.62 -30.28
N LEU A 63 17.52 8.22 -29.11
CA LEU A 63 16.19 8.56 -28.61
C LEU A 63 15.65 9.81 -29.31
N LEU A 64 14.33 9.84 -29.53
CA LEU A 64 13.69 10.87 -30.36
C LEU A 64 13.86 12.30 -29.83
N PHE A 65 14.11 12.47 -28.52
CA PHE A 65 14.32 13.77 -27.88
C PHE A 65 15.79 14.20 -27.82
N TYR A 66 16.74 13.35 -28.22
CA TYR A 66 18.15 13.64 -28.06
C TYR A 66 18.60 14.79 -28.98
N CYS A 67 19.28 15.78 -28.40
CA CYS A 67 19.86 16.92 -29.12
C CYS A 67 21.05 17.48 -28.32
N PRO A 68 21.83 18.45 -28.86
CA PRO A 68 22.99 19.00 -28.16
C PRO A 68 22.68 19.57 -26.76
N ALA A 69 21.51 20.20 -26.57
CA ALA A 69 21.09 20.71 -25.27
C ALA A 69 20.85 19.58 -24.24
N VAL A 70 20.31 18.43 -24.69
CA VAL A 70 20.14 17.24 -23.83
C VAL A 70 21.49 16.60 -23.52
N ALA A 71 22.42 16.57 -24.48
CA ALA A 71 23.78 16.09 -24.25
C ALA A 71 24.50 16.91 -23.16
N GLU A 72 24.35 18.24 -23.21
CA GLU A 72 24.87 19.14 -22.18
C GLU A 72 24.17 18.93 -20.82
N ALA A 73 22.85 18.73 -20.82
CA ALA A 73 22.10 18.41 -19.60
C ALA A 73 22.62 17.13 -18.92
N ILE A 74 22.93 16.08 -19.70
CA ILE A 74 23.53 14.83 -19.19
C ILE A 74 24.93 15.07 -18.57
N GLN A 75 25.69 16.03 -19.10
CA GLN A 75 27.00 16.38 -18.53
C GLN A 75 26.88 17.18 -17.23
N ARG A 76 25.85 18.02 -17.11
CA ARG A 76 25.67 18.97 -16.00
C ARG A 76 24.81 18.46 -14.86
N VAL A 77 23.91 17.51 -15.11
CA VAL A 77 23.02 16.94 -14.08
C VAL A 77 23.86 16.37 -12.94
N LYS A 78 23.47 16.70 -11.72
CA LYS A 78 24.09 16.14 -10.53
C LYS A 78 23.33 14.89 -10.09
N ARG A 79 24.06 14.00 -9.45
CA ARG A 79 23.51 12.81 -8.81
C ARG A 79 22.34 13.15 -7.88
N GLY A 80 21.19 12.53 -8.12
CA GLY A 80 19.97 12.74 -7.34
C GLY A 80 19.22 14.04 -7.64
N GLU A 81 19.63 14.80 -8.65
CA GLU A 81 18.99 16.04 -9.07
C GLU A 81 18.43 15.95 -10.50
N LEU A 82 17.63 16.96 -10.87
CA LEU A 82 17.14 17.18 -12.23
C LEU A 82 17.92 18.32 -12.90
N TYR A 83 18.12 18.20 -14.21
CA TYR A 83 18.57 19.30 -15.06
C TYR A 83 17.60 19.45 -16.24
N ALA A 84 16.98 20.62 -16.35
CA ALA A 84 15.93 20.87 -17.33
C ALA A 84 16.42 21.77 -18.47
N VAL A 85 16.06 21.40 -19.71
CA VAL A 85 16.40 22.15 -20.93
C VAL A 85 15.17 22.30 -21.84
N LEU A 86 15.26 23.25 -22.76
CA LEU A 86 14.34 23.37 -23.89
C LEU A 86 15.05 22.85 -25.14
N ALA A 87 14.59 21.71 -25.65
CA ALA A 87 15.13 21.11 -26.86
C ALA A 87 14.45 21.72 -28.09
N GLU A 88 15.19 22.50 -28.86
CA GLU A 88 14.71 23.12 -30.10
C GLU A 88 14.81 22.15 -31.29
N GLY A 89 13.81 22.17 -32.18
CA GLY A 89 13.84 21.41 -33.44
C GLY A 89 13.58 19.91 -33.31
N VAL A 90 13.20 19.44 -32.11
CA VAL A 90 12.79 18.06 -31.88
C VAL A 90 11.36 17.85 -32.41
N LYS A 91 11.20 16.90 -33.34
CA LYS A 91 9.89 16.55 -33.91
C LYS A 91 8.95 16.05 -32.81
N ASN A 92 7.75 16.61 -32.76
CA ASN A 92 6.69 16.23 -31.81
C ASN A 92 5.32 16.41 -32.47
N GLU A 93 4.33 15.63 -32.03
CA GLU A 93 2.96 15.62 -32.60
C GLU A 93 2.26 16.99 -32.49
N ALA A 94 2.62 17.80 -31.49
CA ALA A 94 2.06 19.13 -31.29
C ALA A 94 2.71 20.21 -32.17
N ASN A 95 3.71 19.86 -33.00
CA ASN A 95 4.50 20.77 -33.82
C ASN A 95 5.07 21.97 -33.04
N GLN A 96 5.33 21.79 -31.75
CA GLN A 96 5.88 22.84 -30.91
C GLN A 96 7.35 23.05 -31.23
N LYS A 97 7.78 24.32 -31.24
CA LYS A 97 9.17 24.70 -31.51
C LYS A 97 10.14 24.10 -30.46
N PHE A 98 9.69 24.02 -29.21
CA PHE A 98 10.48 23.54 -28.08
C PHE A 98 9.78 22.37 -27.43
N VAL A 99 10.58 21.35 -27.07
CA VAL A 99 10.18 20.26 -26.17
C VAL A 99 10.89 20.47 -24.84
N ARG A 100 10.14 20.44 -23.74
CA ARG A 100 10.70 20.52 -22.39
C ARG A 100 11.28 19.14 -22.03
N VAL A 101 12.58 19.06 -21.79
CA VAL A 101 13.26 17.80 -21.43
C VAL A 101 13.93 17.96 -20.07
N LEU A 102 13.63 17.06 -19.14
CA LEU A 102 14.26 16.98 -17.83
C LEU A 102 15.09 15.72 -17.73
N VAL A 103 16.40 15.87 -17.49
CA VAL A 103 17.33 14.78 -17.26
C VAL A 103 17.51 14.59 -15.76
N GLY A 104 17.27 13.39 -15.25
CA GLY A 104 17.47 13.05 -13.84
C GLY A 104 18.49 11.94 -13.65
N GLU A 105 19.50 12.17 -12.82
CA GLU A 105 20.53 11.18 -12.51
C GLU A 105 20.17 10.37 -11.26
N VAL A 106 19.96 9.06 -11.43
CA VAL A 106 19.67 8.11 -10.35
C VAL A 106 20.99 7.58 -9.77
N PRO A 107 21.21 7.62 -8.45
CA PRO A 107 22.36 6.96 -7.82
C PRO A 107 22.46 5.47 -8.14
N SER A 108 23.66 4.97 -8.42
CA SER A 108 23.89 3.53 -8.63
C SER A 108 24.09 2.75 -7.33
N GLU A 109 24.41 3.44 -6.24
CA GLU A 109 24.70 2.84 -4.95
C GLU A 109 23.40 2.44 -4.25
N ALA A 110 23.35 1.17 -3.84
CA ALA A 110 22.29 0.61 -3.02
C ALA A 110 22.92 -0.35 -2.01
N SER A 111 22.47 -0.31 -0.75
CA SER A 111 22.83 -1.33 0.23
C SER A 111 22.20 -2.67 -0.14
N ARG A 112 22.69 -3.77 0.46
CA ARG A 112 22.08 -5.11 0.33
C ARG A 112 20.60 -5.17 0.76
N THR A 113 20.14 -4.20 1.54
CA THR A 113 18.78 -4.12 2.09
C THR A 113 17.86 -3.24 1.25
N ASN A 114 18.36 -2.61 0.19
CA ASN A 114 17.59 -1.71 -0.65
C ASN A 114 17.39 -2.30 -2.07
N CYS A 115 16.42 -1.76 -2.80
CA CYS A 115 16.25 -2.02 -4.22
C CYS A 115 17.42 -1.40 -5.00
N SER A 116 18.10 -2.19 -5.84
CA SER A 116 19.25 -1.73 -6.63
C SER A 116 18.89 -0.67 -7.66
N ALA A 117 17.64 -0.62 -8.11
CA ALA A 117 17.14 0.37 -9.07
C ALA A 117 16.85 1.75 -8.45
N ARG A 118 16.98 1.89 -7.13
CA ARG A 118 16.72 3.14 -6.38
C ARG A 118 15.40 3.84 -6.75
N PRO A 119 14.25 3.12 -6.71
CA PRO A 119 12.94 3.69 -6.99
C PRO A 119 12.58 4.85 -6.05
N ASP A 120 13.18 4.90 -4.85
CA ASP A 120 13.06 6.02 -3.92
C ASP A 120 13.51 7.36 -4.53
N VAL A 121 14.58 7.35 -5.34
CA VAL A 121 15.07 8.55 -6.01
C VAL A 121 14.27 8.83 -7.27
N VAL A 122 13.86 7.79 -8.00
CA VAL A 122 12.96 7.91 -9.16
C VAL A 122 11.65 8.61 -8.77
N ILE A 123 11.09 8.27 -7.60
CA ILE A 123 9.89 8.92 -7.06
C ILE A 123 10.11 10.43 -6.89
N SER A 124 11.20 10.80 -6.20
CA SER A 124 11.53 12.21 -5.91
C SER A 124 11.80 13.01 -7.17
N LEU A 125 12.62 12.49 -8.09
CA LEU A 125 12.94 13.13 -9.35
C LEU A 125 11.69 13.31 -10.20
N LEU A 126 10.88 12.27 -10.37
CA LEU A 126 9.66 12.38 -11.17
C LEU A 126 8.63 13.31 -10.53
N SER A 127 8.48 13.26 -9.20
CA SER A 127 7.58 14.18 -8.49
C SER A 127 7.97 15.64 -8.73
N ALA A 128 9.25 15.97 -8.58
CA ALA A 128 9.77 17.31 -8.83
C ALA A 128 9.60 17.74 -10.29
N ALA A 129 9.83 16.83 -11.25
CA ALA A 129 9.62 17.13 -12.66
C ALA A 129 8.16 17.47 -12.97
N LEU A 130 7.22 16.72 -12.39
CA LEU A 130 5.79 16.92 -12.65
C LEU A 130 5.25 18.19 -12.01
N GLU A 131 5.93 18.83 -11.03
CA GLU A 131 5.49 20.11 -10.43
C GLU A 131 5.36 21.24 -11.45
N GLU A 132 6.12 21.21 -12.55
CA GLU A 132 6.02 22.20 -13.64
C GLU A 132 4.67 22.15 -14.38
N ILE A 133 3.93 21.04 -14.26
CA ILE A 133 2.69 20.80 -15.01
C ILE A 133 1.47 21.28 -14.23
N LYS A 134 0.71 22.19 -14.87
CA LYS A 134 -0.53 22.78 -14.35
C LYS A 134 -1.76 22.52 -15.25
N GLY A 135 -1.55 22.13 -16.51
CA GLY A 135 -2.64 21.89 -17.47
C GLY A 135 -3.34 20.54 -17.24
N PRO A 136 -4.62 20.40 -17.62
CA PRO A 136 -5.33 19.13 -17.51
C PRO A 136 -4.82 18.11 -18.54
N GLU A 137 -4.76 16.84 -18.14
CA GLU A 137 -4.50 15.67 -18.99
C GLU A 137 -3.23 15.77 -19.86
N THR A 138 -2.22 16.50 -19.35
CA THR A 138 -0.95 16.73 -20.04
C THR A 138 -0.23 15.41 -20.21
N LYS A 139 0.05 15.02 -21.47
CA LYS A 139 0.86 13.83 -21.77
C LYS A 139 2.30 14.07 -21.34
N VAL A 140 2.94 13.09 -20.73
CA VAL A 140 4.36 13.14 -20.36
C VAL A 140 5.00 11.81 -20.70
N ASP A 141 6.09 11.86 -21.46
CA ASP A 141 6.86 10.66 -21.78
C ASP A 141 8.04 10.52 -20.81
N VAL A 142 8.06 9.44 -20.03
CA VAL A 142 9.07 9.14 -19.01
C VAL A 142 9.97 8.02 -19.52
N PHE A 143 11.09 8.38 -20.11
CA PHE A 143 12.11 7.44 -20.58
C PHE A 143 12.98 7.00 -19.40
N VAL A 144 12.89 5.73 -19.06
CA VAL A 144 13.69 5.14 -17.98
C VAL A 144 14.78 4.28 -18.58
N ARG A 145 15.98 4.33 -17.98
CA ARG A 145 17.11 3.49 -18.40
C ARG A 145 17.23 2.19 -17.61
N SER A 146 16.58 2.10 -16.46
CA SER A 146 16.48 0.87 -15.67
C SER A 146 15.54 -0.14 -16.33
N THR A 147 15.88 -1.43 -16.24
CA THR A 147 15.03 -2.55 -16.65
C THR A 147 14.26 -3.18 -15.49
N ALA A 148 14.40 -2.64 -14.27
CA ALA A 148 13.67 -3.10 -13.08
C ALA A 148 12.18 -2.69 -13.14
N ALA A 149 11.44 -3.30 -14.06
CA ALA A 149 10.15 -2.82 -14.52
C ALA A 149 9.12 -2.67 -13.40
N LEU A 150 9.05 -3.64 -12.47
CA LEU A 150 8.13 -3.58 -11.33
C LEU A 150 8.41 -2.39 -10.41
N ALA A 151 9.64 -2.25 -9.93
CA ALA A 151 10.03 -1.15 -9.05
C ALA A 151 9.82 0.23 -9.69
N ILE A 152 10.10 0.34 -10.99
CA ILE A 152 9.86 1.58 -11.74
C ILE A 152 8.37 1.84 -11.92
N ALA A 153 7.56 0.83 -12.22
CA ALA A 153 6.11 1.00 -12.34
C ALA A 153 5.49 1.50 -11.03
N VAL A 154 5.90 0.93 -9.90
CA VAL A 154 5.50 1.40 -8.56
C VAL A 154 5.96 2.84 -8.33
N ALA A 155 7.23 3.15 -8.59
CA ALA A 155 7.78 4.49 -8.42
C ALA A 155 7.01 5.55 -9.23
N VAL A 156 6.75 5.26 -10.52
CA VAL A 156 6.03 6.17 -11.40
C VAL A 156 4.58 6.33 -10.97
N ALA A 157 3.89 5.22 -10.64
CA ALA A 157 2.51 5.24 -10.20
C ALA A 157 2.31 6.18 -9.00
N ARG A 158 3.24 6.11 -8.02
CA ARG A 158 3.22 6.93 -6.80
C ARG A 158 3.44 8.42 -7.04
N SER A 159 4.23 8.76 -8.05
CA SER A 159 4.57 10.14 -8.38
C SER A 159 3.59 10.79 -9.36
N ALA A 160 2.69 10.02 -9.98
CA ALA A 160 1.84 10.46 -11.09
C ALA A 160 0.67 11.39 -10.69
N LYS A 161 0.75 12.08 -9.55
CA LYS A 161 -0.26 13.04 -9.04
C LYS A 161 -1.70 12.50 -9.03
N ARG A 162 -1.87 11.20 -8.75
CA ARG A 162 -3.19 10.52 -8.74
C ARG A 162 -3.81 10.37 -7.34
N ASN A 163 -3.12 10.90 -6.33
CA ASN A 163 -3.55 10.88 -4.94
C ASN A 163 -4.91 11.57 -4.75
N PHE A 164 -5.53 11.31 -3.60
CA PHE A 164 -6.72 12.01 -3.17
C PHE A 164 -6.45 13.52 -3.02
N THR A 165 -7.36 14.36 -3.51
CA THR A 165 -7.34 15.80 -3.27
C THR A 165 -8.75 16.41 -3.30
N ALA A 166 -9.02 17.32 -2.38
CA ALA A 166 -10.25 18.11 -2.33
C ALA A 166 -10.02 19.59 -2.72
N LYS A 167 -8.81 19.94 -3.18
CA LYS A 167 -8.46 21.32 -3.58
C LYS A 167 -9.29 21.78 -4.78
N ASP A 168 -9.45 23.08 -4.94
CA ASP A 168 -9.96 23.74 -6.16
C ASP A 168 -11.27 23.14 -6.70
N GLY A 169 -12.17 22.72 -5.80
CA GLY A 169 -13.47 22.13 -6.15
C GLY A 169 -13.42 20.69 -6.66
N LEU A 170 -12.27 20.00 -6.57
CA LEU A 170 -12.10 18.62 -7.04
C LEU A 170 -12.96 17.59 -6.30
N ALA A 171 -13.59 17.96 -5.18
CA ALA A 171 -14.63 17.16 -4.54
C ALA A 171 -15.78 16.80 -5.51
N ALA A 172 -16.16 17.73 -6.40
CA ALA A 172 -17.18 17.48 -7.43
C ALA A 172 -16.69 16.64 -8.62
N ARG A 173 -15.39 16.29 -8.64
CA ARG A 173 -14.71 15.58 -9.74
C ARG A 173 -14.03 14.30 -9.24
N GLY A 174 -14.65 13.62 -8.27
CA GLY A 174 -14.13 12.35 -7.74
C GLY A 174 -12.83 12.48 -6.95
N TYR A 175 -12.56 13.65 -6.36
CA TYR A 175 -11.40 13.89 -5.48
C TYR A 175 -10.05 13.51 -6.12
N CYS A 176 -9.88 13.82 -7.41
CA CYS A 176 -8.66 13.53 -8.15
C CYS A 176 -8.27 14.71 -9.02
N ASP A 177 -6.99 15.05 -8.99
CA ASP A 177 -6.43 15.93 -10.01
C ASP A 177 -6.07 15.08 -11.24
N ASN A 178 -6.62 15.44 -12.40
CA ASN A 178 -6.37 14.77 -13.66
C ASN A 178 -5.37 15.57 -14.51
N CYS A 179 -4.29 16.06 -13.91
CA CYS A 179 -3.35 16.97 -14.58
C CYS A 179 -2.37 16.26 -15.53
N VAL A 180 -2.06 14.98 -15.30
CA VAL A 180 -1.01 14.26 -16.04
C VAL A 180 -1.47 12.88 -16.51
N ARG A 181 -1.00 12.49 -17.71
CA ARG A 181 -0.99 11.12 -18.22
C ARG A 181 0.44 10.75 -18.57
N LEU A 182 0.95 9.68 -17.97
CA LEU A 182 2.35 9.29 -18.10
C LEU A 182 2.47 8.09 -19.03
N THR A 183 3.43 8.14 -19.95
CA THR A 183 3.88 6.98 -20.73
C THR A 183 5.29 6.63 -20.28
N VAL A 184 5.47 5.50 -19.62
CA VAL A 184 6.80 5.01 -19.24
C VAL A 184 7.38 4.21 -20.39
N VAL A 185 8.56 4.64 -20.85
CA VAL A 185 9.27 4.03 -21.97
C VAL A 185 10.52 3.34 -21.46
N PHE A 186 10.48 2.01 -21.37
CA PHE A 186 11.61 1.16 -20.99
C PHE A 186 12.61 0.99 -22.14
N PRO A 187 13.88 0.61 -21.86
CA PRO A 187 14.86 0.39 -22.92
C PRO A 187 14.48 -0.76 -23.87
N THR A 188 13.82 -1.79 -23.34
CA THR A 188 13.34 -2.99 -24.05
C THR A 188 11.99 -3.41 -23.47
N ALA A 189 11.32 -4.35 -24.14
CA ALA A 189 10.03 -4.87 -23.70
C ALA A 189 10.10 -5.31 -22.21
N PRO A 190 9.27 -4.74 -21.32
CA PRO A 190 9.42 -4.97 -19.90
C PRO A 190 8.96 -6.38 -19.50
N ASN A 191 9.58 -6.90 -18.44
CA ASN A 191 9.09 -8.03 -17.69
C ASN A 191 8.94 -7.59 -16.23
N PRO A 192 7.72 -7.52 -15.67
CA PRO A 192 6.43 -7.96 -16.22
C PRO A 192 5.92 -7.19 -17.44
N SER A 193 4.93 -7.76 -18.14
CA SER A 193 4.37 -7.15 -19.35
C SER A 193 3.70 -5.79 -19.09
N PRO A 194 3.55 -4.91 -20.10
CA PRO A 194 2.92 -3.60 -19.91
C PRO A 194 1.53 -3.61 -19.28
N SER A 195 0.69 -4.59 -19.61
CA SER A 195 -0.65 -4.74 -19.01
C SER A 195 -0.58 -5.13 -17.54
N GLU A 196 0.35 -6.02 -17.16
CA GLU A 196 0.58 -6.37 -15.77
C GLU A 196 1.08 -5.18 -14.95
N LEU A 197 2.01 -4.39 -15.51
CA LEU A 197 2.49 -3.16 -14.86
C LEU A 197 1.37 -2.14 -14.67
N ALA A 198 0.44 -2.01 -15.62
CA ALA A 198 -0.74 -1.14 -15.49
C ALA A 198 -1.69 -1.60 -14.38
N VAL A 199 -1.86 -2.92 -14.18
CA VAL A 199 -2.60 -3.46 -13.04
C VAL A 199 -1.91 -3.10 -11.72
N VAL A 200 -0.59 -3.27 -11.63
CA VAL A 200 0.18 -2.89 -10.44
C VAL A 200 0.06 -1.40 -10.15
N ALA A 201 0.25 -0.55 -11.16
CA ALA A 201 0.13 0.90 -11.02
C ALA A 201 -1.27 1.33 -10.54
N THR A 202 -2.32 0.68 -11.06
CA THR A 202 -3.71 0.91 -10.63
C THR A 202 -3.89 0.58 -9.15
N SER A 203 -3.38 -0.57 -8.71
CA SER A 203 -3.48 -1.00 -7.31
C SER A 203 -2.67 -0.13 -6.36
N THR A 204 -1.45 0.29 -6.75
CA THR A 204 -0.63 1.24 -5.98
C THR A 204 -1.37 2.55 -5.79
N GLN A 205 -1.94 3.13 -6.86
CA GLN A 205 -2.63 4.41 -6.78
C GLN A 205 -3.99 4.31 -6.07
N LEU A 206 -4.72 3.21 -6.23
CA LEU A 206 -5.94 2.98 -5.45
C LEU A 206 -5.60 2.90 -3.97
N CYS A 207 -4.54 2.17 -3.59
CA CYS A 207 -4.05 2.13 -2.22
C CYS A 207 -3.67 3.53 -1.69
N GLN A 208 -2.97 4.36 -2.50
CA GLN A 208 -2.70 5.76 -2.12
C GLN A 208 -3.99 6.53 -1.84
N ARG A 209 -5.00 6.40 -2.72
CA ARG A 209 -6.27 7.12 -2.57
C ARG A 209 -7.05 6.71 -1.35
N LEU A 210 -7.10 5.41 -1.04
CA LEU A 210 -7.76 4.91 0.15
C LEU A 210 -7.08 5.45 1.41
N VAL A 211 -5.75 5.42 1.48
CA VAL A 211 -4.99 5.88 2.65
C VAL A 211 -5.01 7.41 2.82
N ASP A 212 -5.01 8.17 1.72
CA ASP A 212 -5.10 9.64 1.78
C ASP A 212 -6.53 10.14 2.00
N ALA A 213 -7.57 9.31 1.80
CA ALA A 213 -8.95 9.72 1.99
C ALA A 213 -9.25 10.00 3.47
N PRO A 214 -9.91 11.12 3.80
CA PRO A 214 -10.31 11.39 5.17
C PRO A 214 -11.48 10.48 5.58
N THR A 215 -11.58 10.17 6.87
CA THR A 215 -12.56 9.22 7.43
C THR A 215 -14.01 9.62 7.21
N ASN A 216 -14.30 10.91 7.02
CA ASN A 216 -15.64 11.36 6.65
C ASN A 216 -16.07 10.92 5.23
N LEU A 217 -15.15 10.44 4.39
CA LEU A 217 -15.41 9.82 3.09
C LEU A 217 -15.14 8.32 3.12
N LEU A 218 -14.01 7.90 3.71
CA LEU A 218 -13.63 6.50 3.87
C LEU A 218 -13.80 6.03 5.33
N ASN A 219 -15.00 5.59 5.67
CA ASN A 219 -15.33 4.96 6.95
C ASN A 219 -15.48 3.44 6.77
N THR A 220 -15.85 2.72 7.83
CA THR A 220 -15.99 1.26 7.79
C THR A 220 -17.05 0.80 6.78
N ALA A 221 -18.14 1.57 6.60
CA ALA A 221 -19.20 1.26 5.66
C ALA A 221 -18.77 1.49 4.20
N THR A 222 -18.18 2.65 3.90
CA THR A 222 -17.78 2.97 2.52
C THR A 222 -16.59 2.14 2.05
N PHE A 223 -15.67 1.76 2.95
CA PHE A 223 -14.62 0.80 2.59
C PHE A 223 -15.22 -0.58 2.30
N ALA A 224 -16.18 -1.05 3.11
CA ALA A 224 -16.88 -2.30 2.83
C ALA A 224 -17.62 -2.26 1.48
N GLU A 225 -18.29 -1.15 1.16
CA GLU A 225 -19.00 -0.96 -0.11
C GLU A 225 -18.05 -1.00 -1.33
N ILE A 226 -16.87 -0.38 -1.21
CA ILE A 226 -15.82 -0.46 -2.25
C ILE A 226 -15.39 -1.92 -2.45
N ALA A 227 -15.11 -2.65 -1.36
CA ALA A 227 -14.68 -4.04 -1.43
C ALA A 227 -15.76 -4.96 -2.03
N GLN A 228 -17.02 -4.80 -1.63
CA GLN A 228 -18.16 -5.55 -2.19
C GLN A 228 -18.38 -5.26 -3.68
N SER A 229 -18.20 -3.99 -4.09
CA SER A 229 -18.33 -3.60 -5.50
C SER A 229 -17.26 -4.27 -6.37
N TYR A 230 -16.01 -4.31 -5.88
CA TYR A 230 -14.94 -5.03 -6.56
C TYR A 230 -15.13 -6.55 -6.55
N ALA A 231 -15.65 -7.12 -5.45
CA ALA A 231 -15.98 -8.55 -5.40
C ALA A 231 -16.97 -8.92 -6.50
N LYS A 232 -18.02 -8.09 -6.69
CA LYS A 232 -19.01 -8.26 -7.77
C LYS A 232 -18.38 -8.11 -9.16
N GLU A 233 -17.54 -7.10 -9.38
CA GLU A 233 -16.86 -6.87 -10.67
C GLU A 233 -15.96 -8.04 -11.06
N LEU A 234 -15.21 -8.59 -10.09
CA LEU A 234 -14.20 -9.62 -10.33
C LEU A 234 -14.74 -11.05 -10.17
N GLY A 235 -15.98 -11.22 -9.73
CA GLY A 235 -16.58 -12.53 -9.48
C GLY A 235 -16.01 -13.26 -8.26
N CYS A 236 -15.53 -12.52 -7.26
CA CYS A 236 -15.06 -13.09 -5.99
C CYS A 236 -16.20 -13.23 -4.99
N ALA A 237 -16.12 -14.24 -4.12
CA ALA A 237 -17.05 -14.32 -2.99
C ALA A 237 -16.67 -13.29 -1.91
N VAL A 238 -17.68 -12.77 -1.22
CA VAL A 238 -17.53 -11.80 -0.13
C VAL A 238 -18.42 -12.20 1.04
N ASP A 239 -17.85 -12.21 2.24
CA ASP A 239 -18.56 -12.36 3.52
C ASP A 239 -18.38 -11.09 4.35
N VAL A 240 -19.42 -10.67 5.08
CA VAL A 240 -19.37 -9.47 5.93
C VAL A 240 -20.07 -9.76 7.26
N ILE A 241 -19.31 -9.67 8.34
CA ILE A 241 -19.81 -9.74 9.72
C ILE A 241 -19.84 -8.33 10.28
N CYS A 242 -21.02 -7.79 10.61
CA CYS A 242 -21.18 -6.36 10.89
C CYS A 242 -21.79 -6.09 12.28
N GLY A 243 -21.19 -5.15 13.02
CA GLY A 243 -21.76 -4.61 14.26
C GLY A 243 -22.05 -5.67 15.32
N GLU A 244 -23.31 -5.75 15.76
CA GLU A 244 -23.74 -6.71 16.78
C GLU A 244 -23.48 -8.17 16.41
N GLU A 245 -23.46 -8.50 15.12
CA GLU A 245 -23.15 -9.87 14.67
C GLU A 245 -21.73 -10.29 15.08
N LEU A 246 -20.78 -9.35 15.13
CA LEU A 246 -19.43 -9.62 15.64
C LEU A 246 -19.49 -10.04 17.12
N ARG A 247 -20.26 -9.31 17.94
CA ARG A 247 -20.44 -9.64 19.37
C ARG A 247 -21.11 -11.01 19.52
N GLU A 248 -22.18 -11.26 18.78
CA GLU A 248 -22.95 -12.51 18.85
C GLU A 248 -22.14 -13.73 18.39
N ARG A 249 -21.24 -13.57 17.41
CA ARG A 249 -20.37 -14.63 16.89
C ARG A 249 -19.02 -14.74 17.63
N GLY A 250 -18.83 -13.97 18.71
CA GLY A 250 -17.67 -14.06 19.61
C GLY A 250 -16.42 -13.27 19.16
N TYR A 251 -16.54 -12.35 18.21
CA TYR A 251 -15.45 -11.47 17.75
C TYR A 251 -15.28 -10.26 18.68
N GLY A 252 -14.96 -10.53 19.94
CA GLY A 252 -14.95 -9.52 21.00
C GLY A 252 -13.82 -8.49 20.90
N GLY A 253 -12.74 -8.76 20.16
CA GLY A 253 -11.66 -7.80 19.91
C GLY A 253 -12.11 -6.68 18.98
N ILE A 254 -12.44 -7.02 17.73
CA ILE A 254 -12.86 -6.05 16.71
C ILE A 254 -14.18 -5.34 17.09
N TYR A 255 -15.13 -6.07 17.69
CA TYR A 255 -16.37 -5.47 18.18
C TYR A 255 -16.08 -4.40 19.23
N SER A 256 -15.28 -4.73 20.25
CA SER A 256 -15.05 -3.80 21.37
C SER A 256 -14.26 -2.56 20.97
N VAL A 257 -13.33 -2.69 20.03
CA VAL A 257 -12.60 -1.55 19.46
C VAL A 257 -13.54 -0.61 18.70
N GLY A 258 -14.43 -1.14 17.87
CA GLY A 258 -15.26 -0.31 16.99
C GLY A 258 -16.64 0.10 17.53
N LYS A 259 -17.14 -0.51 18.60
CA LYS A 259 -18.54 -0.32 19.07
C LYS A 259 -18.92 1.12 19.43
N CYS A 260 -17.93 1.97 19.74
CA CYS A 260 -18.17 3.37 20.11
C CYS A 260 -18.30 4.31 18.89
N SER A 261 -17.91 3.87 17.69
CA SER A 261 -18.04 4.69 16.48
C SER A 261 -19.49 4.79 16.02
N ALA A 262 -19.81 5.88 15.32
CA ALA A 262 -21.06 6.03 14.61
C ALA A 262 -21.24 4.99 13.48
N GLU A 263 -20.15 4.51 12.89
CA GLU A 263 -20.16 3.48 11.85
C GLU A 263 -19.68 2.16 12.43
N ALA A 264 -20.56 1.15 12.41
CA ALA A 264 -20.28 -0.15 13.05
C ALA A 264 -18.97 -0.80 12.57
N PRO A 265 -18.25 -1.54 13.43
CA PRO A 265 -17.13 -2.37 13.00
C PRO A 265 -17.60 -3.48 12.05
N ARG A 266 -16.71 -3.90 11.15
CA ARG A 266 -16.97 -4.94 10.15
C ARG A 266 -15.74 -5.83 9.99
N LEU A 267 -15.96 -7.14 10.00
CA LEU A 267 -14.98 -8.10 9.48
C LEU A 267 -15.45 -8.49 8.08
N LEU A 268 -14.71 -8.08 7.05
CA LEU A 268 -15.05 -8.37 5.66
C LEU A 268 -14.02 -9.32 5.07
N THR A 269 -14.45 -10.43 4.51
CA THR A 269 -13.55 -11.42 3.89
C THR A 269 -13.88 -11.61 2.42
N LEU A 270 -12.90 -11.40 1.55
CA LEU A 270 -12.95 -11.71 0.12
C LEU A 270 -12.29 -13.07 -0.14
N LEU A 271 -12.85 -13.86 -1.04
CA LEU A 271 -12.30 -15.15 -1.45
C LEU A 271 -12.11 -15.22 -2.95
N TYR A 272 -10.92 -15.63 -3.36
CA TYR A 272 -10.56 -15.92 -4.74
C TYR A 272 -10.05 -17.35 -4.85
N LYS A 273 -10.67 -18.12 -5.74
CA LYS A 273 -10.21 -19.44 -6.12
C LYS A 273 -9.79 -19.39 -7.59
N PRO A 274 -8.54 -19.75 -7.93
CA PRO A 274 -8.10 -19.80 -9.31
C PRO A 274 -8.89 -20.83 -10.10
N LYS A 275 -8.92 -20.68 -11.43
CA LYS A 275 -9.58 -21.64 -12.33
C LYS A 275 -8.88 -23.00 -12.32
N ASP A 276 -7.55 -22.98 -12.36
CA ASP A 276 -6.69 -24.15 -12.26
C ASP A 276 -6.39 -24.49 -10.80
N GLU A 277 -5.78 -25.65 -10.56
CA GLU A 277 -5.36 -26.05 -9.22
C GLU A 277 -4.41 -25.04 -8.59
N ALA A 278 -4.73 -24.61 -7.36
CA ALA A 278 -3.94 -23.62 -6.65
C ALA A 278 -2.60 -24.22 -6.21
N ILE A 279 -1.48 -23.55 -6.51
CA ILE A 279 -0.14 -23.98 -6.08
C ILE A 279 0.06 -23.75 -4.58
N LYS A 280 -0.64 -22.76 -4.01
CA LYS A 280 -0.62 -22.37 -2.60
C LYS A 280 -1.95 -21.82 -2.16
N LYS A 281 -2.20 -21.91 -0.86
CA LYS A 281 -3.32 -21.27 -0.17
C LYS A 281 -2.77 -20.18 0.75
N VAL A 282 -3.16 -18.93 0.51
CA VAL A 282 -2.66 -17.79 1.29
C VAL A 282 -3.82 -16.99 1.86
N SER A 283 -3.73 -16.67 3.15
CA SER A 283 -4.66 -15.75 3.80
C SER A 283 -3.99 -14.41 4.05
N LEU A 284 -4.62 -13.33 3.58
CA LEU A 284 -4.19 -11.96 3.83
C LEU A 284 -5.10 -11.34 4.90
N VAL A 285 -4.54 -10.67 5.90
CA VAL A 285 -5.29 -10.00 6.97
C VAL A 285 -4.81 -8.56 7.10
N GLY A 286 -5.73 -7.58 7.08
CA GLY A 286 -5.35 -6.17 7.09
C GLY A 286 -5.94 -5.41 8.26
N LYS A 287 -5.10 -4.66 9.00
CA LYS A 287 -5.57 -3.67 9.98
C LYS A 287 -6.31 -2.56 9.22
N GLY A 288 -7.61 -2.43 9.49
CA GLY A 288 -8.52 -1.47 8.86
C GLY A 288 -9.06 -0.43 9.82
N ILE A 289 -8.21 0.18 10.64
CA ILE A 289 -8.63 1.24 11.55
C ILE A 289 -8.82 2.54 10.73
N VAL A 290 -10.05 2.86 10.36
CA VAL A 290 -10.36 3.98 9.45
C VAL A 290 -10.07 5.34 10.08
N TYR A 291 -10.04 5.39 11.41
CA TYR A 291 -9.46 6.49 12.19
C TYR A 291 -9.12 6.00 13.59
N ASP A 292 -8.00 6.50 14.12
CA ASP A 292 -7.50 6.14 15.44
C ASP A 292 -7.35 7.39 16.32
N SER A 293 -8.34 7.62 17.19
CA SER A 293 -8.20 8.66 18.23
C SER A 293 -7.38 8.17 19.42
N GLY A 294 -7.11 6.87 19.50
CA GLY A 294 -6.59 6.15 20.67
C GLY A 294 -7.65 5.75 21.69
N GLY A 295 -8.94 5.88 21.37
CA GLY A 295 -10.03 5.58 22.31
C GLY A 295 -9.93 6.42 23.59
N LEU A 296 -10.04 5.78 24.75
CA LEU A 296 -9.88 6.44 26.06
C LEU A 296 -8.41 6.77 26.40
N SER A 297 -7.46 6.09 25.76
CA SER A 297 -6.04 6.40 25.76
C SER A 297 -5.73 7.47 24.69
N LEU A 298 -6.47 8.58 24.77
CA LEU A 298 -6.56 9.59 23.72
C LEU A 298 -5.18 10.08 23.27
N LYS A 299 -4.91 9.98 21.97
CA LYS A 299 -3.68 10.51 21.36
C LYS A 299 -3.63 12.05 21.49
N PRO A 300 -2.45 12.64 21.77
CA PRO A 300 -2.26 14.07 21.57
C PRO A 300 -2.42 14.44 20.09
N THR A 301 -2.82 15.68 19.80
CA THR A 301 -3.12 16.17 18.43
C THR A 301 -2.02 15.85 17.40
N ASN A 302 -0.76 15.99 17.77
CA ASN A 302 0.39 15.75 16.88
C ASN A 302 0.56 14.26 16.50
N PHE A 303 0.06 13.34 17.33
CA PHE A 303 0.06 11.90 17.05
C PHE A 303 -1.26 11.43 16.45
N MET A 304 -2.37 12.15 16.68
CA MET A 304 -3.66 11.89 16.05
C MET A 304 -3.73 12.38 14.60
N THR A 305 -3.01 13.47 14.28
CA THR A 305 -2.94 13.98 12.91
C THR A 305 -2.33 12.93 11.99
N GLY A 306 -3.05 12.62 10.91
CA GLY A 306 -2.66 11.58 9.95
C GLY A 306 -3.22 10.20 10.25
N MET A 307 -3.92 9.96 11.37
CA MET A 307 -4.50 8.64 11.71
C MET A 307 -5.61 8.16 10.79
N LYS A 308 -6.05 8.95 9.80
CA LYS A 308 -6.78 8.44 8.63
C LYS A 308 -6.03 7.31 7.90
N ARG A 309 -4.69 7.29 8.03
CA ARG A 309 -3.81 6.30 7.40
C ARG A 309 -3.78 4.96 8.14
N ASP A 310 -4.48 4.84 9.27
CA ASP A 310 -4.37 3.68 10.15
C ASP A 310 -5.11 2.42 9.65
N MET A 311 -5.70 2.55 8.46
CA MET A 311 -6.25 1.49 7.63
C MET A 311 -5.32 1.09 6.49
N GLY A 312 -4.07 1.56 6.48
CA GLY A 312 -3.10 1.31 5.41
C GLY A 312 -2.78 -0.18 5.21
N GLY A 313 -2.81 -0.97 6.28
CA GLY A 313 -2.69 -2.43 6.20
C GLY A 313 -3.84 -3.08 5.43
N ALA A 314 -5.08 -2.71 5.73
CA ALA A 314 -6.27 -3.15 4.98
C ALA A 314 -6.24 -2.69 3.52
N ALA A 315 -5.83 -1.45 3.23
CA ALA A 315 -5.67 -0.97 1.86
C ALA A 315 -4.63 -1.79 1.08
N ALA A 316 -3.51 -2.11 1.71
CA ALA A 316 -2.43 -2.90 1.13
C ALA A 316 -2.88 -4.31 0.75
N VAL A 317 -3.47 -5.06 1.70
CA VAL A 317 -3.94 -6.42 1.41
C VAL A 317 -5.10 -6.44 0.42
N PHE A 318 -6.00 -5.45 0.49
CA PHE A 318 -7.11 -5.32 -0.45
C PHE A 318 -6.60 -5.10 -1.87
N CYS A 319 -5.72 -4.13 -2.09
CA CYS A 319 -5.19 -3.83 -3.42
C CYS A 319 -4.22 -4.93 -3.92
N GLY A 320 -3.51 -5.62 -3.01
CA GLY A 320 -2.75 -6.82 -3.33
C GLY A 320 -3.65 -7.96 -3.83
N PHE A 321 -4.77 -8.21 -3.14
CA PHE A 321 -5.79 -9.17 -3.55
C PHE A 321 -6.38 -8.82 -4.92
N LEU A 322 -6.80 -7.56 -5.16
CA LEU A 322 -7.30 -7.14 -6.47
C LEU A 322 -6.29 -7.38 -7.59
N THR A 323 -5.01 -7.15 -7.31
CA THR A 323 -3.92 -7.41 -8.27
C THR A 323 -3.82 -8.88 -8.60
N ALA A 324 -3.78 -9.75 -7.58
CA ALA A 324 -3.68 -11.19 -7.78
C ALA A 324 -4.87 -11.75 -8.59
N VAL A 325 -6.09 -11.27 -8.32
CA VAL A 325 -7.29 -11.67 -9.06
C VAL A 325 -7.26 -11.20 -10.51
N ARG A 326 -6.93 -9.92 -10.76
CA ARG A 326 -6.84 -9.36 -12.12
C ARG A 326 -5.77 -10.04 -12.97
N LEU A 327 -4.67 -10.46 -12.33
CA LEU A 327 -3.59 -11.21 -12.96
C LEU A 327 -3.84 -12.72 -12.99
N GLN A 328 -4.99 -13.18 -12.48
CA GLN A 328 -5.39 -14.59 -12.45
C GLN A 328 -4.30 -15.49 -11.85
N MET A 329 -3.66 -15.03 -10.77
CA MET A 329 -2.58 -15.78 -10.14
C MET A 329 -3.07 -17.17 -9.71
N PRO A 330 -2.23 -18.22 -9.80
CA PRO A 330 -2.63 -19.60 -9.50
C PRO A 330 -2.63 -19.90 -7.99
N ILE A 331 -3.20 -19.01 -7.17
CA ILE A 331 -3.16 -19.07 -5.70
C ILE A 331 -4.58 -18.92 -5.18
N GLU A 332 -5.00 -19.81 -4.29
CA GLU A 332 -6.26 -19.66 -3.56
C GLU A 332 -6.05 -18.64 -2.44
N LEU A 333 -6.81 -17.54 -2.48
CA LEU A 333 -6.60 -16.37 -1.62
C LEU A 333 -7.83 -16.07 -0.79
N SER A 334 -7.60 -15.79 0.50
CA SER A 334 -8.52 -15.00 1.31
C SER A 334 -7.94 -13.63 1.59
N CYS A 335 -8.79 -12.61 1.70
CA CYS A 335 -8.42 -11.27 2.14
C CYS A 335 -9.43 -10.77 3.17
N THR A 336 -9.02 -10.80 4.44
CA THR A 336 -9.82 -10.36 5.60
C THR A 336 -9.45 -8.93 5.97
N LEU A 337 -10.41 -8.01 5.91
CA LEU A 337 -10.27 -6.62 6.31
C LEU A 337 -10.89 -6.43 7.71
N CYS A 338 -10.06 -6.05 8.68
CA CYS A 338 -10.49 -5.78 10.05
C CYS A 338 -10.90 -4.30 10.19
N LEU A 339 -12.12 -3.96 9.78
CA LEU A 339 -12.59 -2.57 9.68
C LEU A 339 -13.20 -2.09 11.01
N ALA A 340 -12.61 -1.08 11.62
CA ALA A 340 -13.15 -0.40 12.80
C ALA A 340 -12.71 1.06 12.84
N GLU A 341 -13.38 1.88 13.64
CA GLU A 341 -12.87 3.20 14.05
C GLU A 341 -12.65 3.18 15.56
N ASN A 342 -11.44 3.52 16.01
CA ASN A 342 -11.12 3.57 17.43
C ASN A 342 -11.57 4.91 18.00
N ALA A 343 -12.86 5.00 18.31
CA ALA A 343 -13.53 6.22 18.75
C ALA A 343 -13.54 6.38 20.27
N ILE A 344 -13.73 7.63 20.73
CA ILE A 344 -13.94 7.98 22.14
C ILE A 344 -15.40 8.36 22.38
N GLY A 345 -15.97 7.88 23.48
CA GLY A 345 -17.36 8.17 23.87
C GLY A 345 -17.83 7.30 25.03
N PRO A 346 -19.12 7.39 25.39
CA PRO A 346 -19.68 6.63 26.52
C PRO A 346 -19.53 5.10 26.39
N ASP A 347 -19.59 4.61 25.16
CA ASP A 347 -19.52 3.19 24.82
C ASP A 347 -18.10 2.73 24.45
N ALA A 348 -17.08 3.56 24.66
CA ALA A 348 -15.69 3.15 24.46
C ALA A 348 -15.34 1.98 25.39
N TYR A 349 -14.65 0.97 24.85
CA TYR A 349 -13.98 -0.02 25.69
C TYR A 349 -12.88 0.66 26.51
N ARG A 350 -12.62 0.14 27.71
CA ARG A 350 -11.86 0.84 28.74
C ARG A 350 -10.52 0.18 29.00
N ASN A 351 -9.56 0.99 29.45
CA ASN A 351 -8.47 0.42 30.24
C ASN A 351 -9.11 -0.24 31.49
N ASP A 352 -8.71 -1.47 31.78
CA ASP A 352 -9.27 -2.43 32.75
C ASP A 352 -10.43 -3.32 32.23
N ASP A 353 -11.00 -3.08 31.05
CA ASP A 353 -11.94 -4.05 30.47
C ASP A 353 -11.19 -5.38 30.15
N ILE A 354 -11.87 -6.52 30.32
CA ILE A 354 -11.39 -7.82 29.84
C ILE A 354 -12.23 -8.24 28.64
N LEU A 355 -11.58 -8.38 27.49
CA LEU A 355 -12.21 -8.81 26.25
C LEU A 355 -12.00 -10.31 26.06
N THR A 356 -13.00 -11.01 25.52
CA THR A 356 -12.80 -12.37 24.99
C THR A 356 -12.70 -12.27 23.48
N LEU A 357 -11.53 -12.55 22.92
CA LEU A 357 -11.33 -12.57 21.48
C LEU A 357 -11.91 -13.85 20.87
N LYS A 358 -12.08 -13.87 19.56
CA LYS A 358 -12.63 -15.01 18.81
C LYS A 358 -11.83 -16.30 19.04
N SER A 359 -10.54 -16.17 19.33
CA SER A 359 -9.68 -17.30 19.69
C SER A 359 -10.02 -17.96 21.03
N GLY A 360 -11.01 -17.45 21.77
CA GLY A 360 -11.38 -17.88 23.12
C GLY A 360 -10.46 -17.36 24.22
N LYS A 361 -9.39 -16.63 23.87
CA LYS A 361 -8.44 -16.06 24.83
C LYS A 361 -8.98 -14.74 25.39
N THR A 362 -8.75 -14.52 26.67
CA THR A 362 -9.10 -13.31 27.39
C THR A 362 -7.97 -12.29 27.38
N VAL A 363 -8.28 -11.01 27.16
CA VAL A 363 -7.32 -9.91 27.03
C VAL A 363 -7.72 -8.76 27.96
N GLU A 364 -6.91 -8.51 28.99
CA GLU A 364 -7.02 -7.33 29.85
C GLU A 364 -6.47 -6.11 29.10
N ILE A 365 -7.31 -5.09 28.94
CA ILE A 365 -6.94 -3.88 28.22
C ILE A 365 -6.20 -2.95 29.15
N ASN A 366 -4.91 -2.73 28.92
CA ASN A 366 -4.13 -1.72 29.63
C ASN A 366 -3.78 -0.51 28.76
N ASN A 367 -4.12 -0.55 27.47
CA ASN A 367 -4.04 0.61 26.59
C ASN A 367 -5.02 0.50 25.41
N THR A 368 -6.04 1.34 25.37
CA THR A 368 -6.99 1.42 24.22
C THR A 368 -6.38 1.99 22.92
N ASP A 369 -5.15 2.52 22.96
CA ASP A 369 -4.36 2.93 21.77
C ASP A 369 -3.51 1.79 21.19
N ALA A 370 -3.66 0.58 21.74
CA ALA A 370 -3.09 -0.66 21.21
C ALA A 370 -4.22 -1.53 20.65
N GLU A 371 -5.08 -0.93 19.83
CA GLU A 371 -6.29 -1.46 19.23
C GLU A 371 -6.02 -2.36 18.02
N GLY A 372 -5.04 -2.00 17.18
CA GLY A 372 -4.80 -2.67 15.90
C GLY A 372 -4.51 -4.17 16.06
N ARG A 373 -3.78 -4.54 17.11
CA ARG A 373 -3.47 -5.93 17.41
C ARG A 373 -4.68 -6.72 17.92
N LEU A 374 -5.66 -6.07 18.54
CA LEU A 374 -6.92 -6.69 18.97
C LEU A 374 -7.77 -7.05 17.75
N VAL A 375 -7.92 -6.10 16.81
CA VAL A 375 -8.71 -6.35 15.59
C VAL A 375 -8.02 -7.36 14.68
N LEU A 376 -6.69 -7.36 14.63
CA LEU A 376 -5.91 -8.38 13.92
C LEU A 376 -6.00 -9.74 14.60
N GLY A 377 -6.00 -9.82 15.93
CA GLY A 377 -6.14 -11.07 16.66
C GLY A 377 -7.40 -11.84 16.25
N ASP A 378 -8.54 -11.15 16.18
CA ASP A 378 -9.78 -11.71 15.64
C ASP A 378 -9.67 -12.07 14.15
N GLY A 379 -9.02 -11.23 13.35
CA GLY A 379 -8.84 -11.44 11.91
C GLY A 379 -7.96 -12.64 11.56
N VAL A 380 -6.84 -12.84 12.25
CA VAL A 380 -5.94 -13.97 12.00
C VAL A 380 -6.53 -15.28 12.51
N PHE A 381 -7.28 -15.25 13.62
CA PHE A 381 -8.04 -16.42 14.04
C PHE A 381 -9.09 -16.80 13.00
N HIS A 382 -9.88 -15.82 12.53
CA HIS A 382 -10.86 -16.03 11.46
C HIS A 382 -10.22 -16.68 10.24
N ALA A 383 -9.13 -16.10 9.75
CA ALA A 383 -8.43 -16.55 8.56
C ALA A 383 -7.78 -17.94 8.67
N THR A 384 -7.52 -18.42 9.90
CA THR A 384 -6.86 -19.72 10.16
C THR A 384 -7.78 -20.80 10.72
N HIS A 385 -9.03 -20.44 11.06
CA HIS A 385 -9.98 -21.36 11.69
C HIS A 385 -11.36 -21.36 11.02
N GLU A 386 -11.91 -20.20 10.66
CA GLU A 386 -13.33 -20.05 10.29
C GLU A 386 -13.57 -20.17 8.77
N LEU A 387 -12.51 -20.16 7.96
CA LEU A 387 -12.60 -20.24 6.50
C LEU A 387 -12.78 -21.66 5.99
N SER A 388 -13.24 -21.78 4.74
CA SER A 388 -13.43 -23.05 4.04
C SER A 388 -12.13 -23.79 3.70
N PHE A 389 -10.97 -23.14 3.84
CA PHE A 389 -9.65 -23.73 3.62
C PHE A 389 -8.68 -23.34 4.74
N LYS A 390 -7.66 -24.18 4.95
CA LYS A 390 -6.53 -23.89 5.84
C LYS A 390 -5.38 -23.28 5.02
N PRO A 391 -4.91 -22.06 5.33
CA PRO A 391 -3.82 -21.44 4.58
C PRO A 391 -2.47 -22.12 4.87
N ASP A 392 -1.61 -22.18 3.86
CA ASP A 392 -0.19 -22.53 3.99
C ASP A 392 0.61 -21.35 4.55
N VAL A 393 0.22 -20.14 4.17
CA VAL A 393 0.83 -18.87 4.59
C VAL A 393 -0.25 -17.90 5.02
N LEU A 394 -0.04 -17.24 6.15
CA LEU A 394 -0.81 -16.07 6.57
C LEU A 394 0.09 -14.84 6.55
N VAL A 395 -0.34 -13.80 5.84
CA VAL A 395 0.31 -12.49 5.86
C VAL A 395 -0.65 -11.49 6.47
N ASP A 396 -0.28 -10.90 7.60
CA ASP A 396 -1.00 -9.76 8.15
C ASP A 396 -0.21 -8.46 7.97
N MET A 397 -0.89 -7.40 7.52
CA MET A 397 -0.28 -6.09 7.29
C MET A 397 -0.99 -5.03 8.11
N ALA A 398 -0.20 -4.16 8.76
CA ALA A 398 -0.73 -3.16 9.66
C ALA A 398 0.18 -1.93 9.78
N THR A 399 -0.44 -0.77 9.92
CA THR A 399 0.21 0.43 10.47
C THR A 399 0.17 0.33 11.99
N LEU A 400 1.03 -0.49 12.59
CA LEU A 400 0.77 -1.01 13.93
C LEU A 400 1.45 -0.23 15.05
N THR A 401 2.72 0.14 14.88
CA THR A 401 3.48 0.74 15.98
C THR A 401 4.28 1.97 15.57
N GLY A 402 4.33 2.96 16.47
CA GLY A 402 5.33 4.03 16.38
C GLY A 402 6.77 3.50 16.46
N ALA A 403 6.98 2.36 17.13
CA ALA A 403 8.28 1.71 17.28
C ALA A 403 8.86 1.21 15.95
N GLN A 404 8.02 0.91 14.94
CA GLN A 404 8.48 0.49 13.62
C GLN A 404 9.41 1.53 12.99
N GLY A 405 9.02 2.81 13.02
CA GLY A 405 9.83 3.89 12.46
C GLY A 405 11.16 4.10 13.20
N ILE A 406 11.21 3.75 14.49
CA ILE A 406 12.44 3.79 15.29
C ILE A 406 13.35 2.60 14.91
N ALA A 407 12.78 1.40 14.74
CA ALA A 407 13.52 0.17 14.50
C ALA A 407 14.02 0.05 13.05
N THR A 408 13.14 0.25 12.07
CA THR A 408 13.43 0.00 10.65
C THR A 408 13.31 1.25 9.77
N GLY A 409 12.97 2.40 10.36
CA GLY A 409 12.93 3.67 9.65
C GLY A 409 11.68 3.86 8.77
N ARG A 410 11.76 4.85 7.89
CA ARG A 410 10.59 5.32 7.13
C ARG A 410 10.31 4.57 5.83
N ARG A 411 11.28 3.83 5.31
CA ARG A 411 11.19 3.17 3.99
C ARG A 411 11.21 1.64 4.05
N HIS A 412 11.51 1.06 5.21
CA HIS A 412 11.51 -0.38 5.43
C HIS A 412 10.40 -0.75 6.40
N ALA A 413 9.43 -1.54 5.95
CA ALA A 413 8.47 -2.16 6.87
C ALA A 413 9.19 -3.16 7.78
N GLY A 414 8.82 -3.18 9.05
CA GLY A 414 9.31 -4.19 10.00
C GLY A 414 8.57 -5.49 9.78
N ILE A 415 9.28 -6.60 9.58
CA ILE A 415 8.65 -7.92 9.43
C ILE A 415 8.99 -8.83 10.62
N PHE A 416 7.97 -9.46 11.19
CA PHE A 416 8.09 -10.47 12.25
C PHE A 416 7.58 -11.79 11.66
N VAL A 417 8.50 -12.73 11.45
CA VAL A 417 8.24 -13.93 10.63
C VAL A 417 8.67 -15.18 11.39
N ASN A 418 7.82 -16.21 11.38
CA ASN A 418 8.06 -17.45 12.12
C ASN A 418 8.94 -18.49 11.40
N ASP A 419 9.34 -18.21 10.16
CA ASP A 419 10.08 -19.10 9.27
C ASP A 419 11.15 -18.30 8.53
N GLU A 420 12.42 -18.70 8.66
CA GLU A 420 13.57 -17.98 8.11
C GLU A 420 13.56 -17.94 6.57
N GLU A 421 13.21 -19.05 5.92
CA GLU A 421 13.15 -19.11 4.45
C GLU A 421 12.07 -18.17 3.90
N GLU A 422 10.92 -18.12 4.57
CA GLU A 422 9.84 -17.21 4.21
C GLU A 422 10.20 -15.75 4.46
N GLU A 423 10.91 -15.45 5.55
CA GLU A 423 11.44 -14.12 5.82
C GLU A 423 12.34 -13.66 4.66
N LEU A 424 13.28 -14.50 4.24
CA LEU A 424 14.19 -14.20 3.13
C LEU A 424 13.46 -14.04 1.79
N SER A 425 12.43 -14.86 1.54
CA SER A 425 11.55 -14.77 0.38
C SER A 425 10.82 -13.41 0.34
N PHE A 426 10.22 -13.01 1.46
CA PHE A 426 9.51 -11.75 1.59
C PHE A 426 10.45 -10.54 1.47
N LEU A 427 11.64 -10.60 2.07
CA LEU A 427 12.68 -9.57 1.91
C LEU A 427 13.13 -9.43 0.46
N LYS A 428 13.21 -10.52 -0.30
CA LYS A 428 13.52 -10.49 -1.73
C LYS A 428 12.41 -9.80 -2.52
N ALA A 429 11.14 -10.12 -2.24
CA ALA A 429 10.00 -9.44 -2.85
C ALA A 429 10.03 -7.93 -2.61
N GLY A 430 10.36 -7.49 -1.39
CA GLY A 430 10.51 -6.06 -1.08
C GLY A 430 11.65 -5.38 -1.86
N ARG A 431 12.78 -6.06 -2.07
CA ARG A 431 13.88 -5.52 -2.88
C ARG A 431 13.54 -5.44 -4.37
N VAL A 432 12.78 -6.39 -4.91
CA VAL A 432 12.40 -6.41 -6.33
C VAL A 432 11.29 -5.40 -6.64
N SER A 433 10.29 -5.30 -5.76
CA SER A 433 9.18 -4.34 -5.90
C SER A 433 9.56 -2.90 -5.56
N GLY A 434 10.64 -2.70 -4.80
CA GLY A 434 10.98 -1.38 -4.23
C GLY A 434 10.20 -1.04 -2.95
N GLU A 435 9.28 -1.91 -2.53
CA GLU A 435 8.54 -1.80 -1.27
C GLU A 435 9.30 -2.57 -0.19
N THR A 436 10.41 -1.99 0.26
CA THR A 436 11.41 -2.69 1.07
C THR A 436 10.93 -3.04 2.48
N CYS A 437 11.48 -4.14 3.00
CA CYS A 437 11.25 -4.64 4.35
C CYS A 437 12.58 -4.90 5.07
N PHE A 438 12.56 -4.95 6.40
CA PHE A 438 13.69 -5.38 7.22
C PHE A 438 13.18 -6.16 8.44
N PRO A 439 13.83 -7.27 8.82
CA PRO A 439 13.33 -8.11 9.90
C PRO A 439 13.46 -7.43 11.26
N VAL A 440 12.49 -7.67 12.12
CA VAL A 440 12.56 -7.41 13.56
C VAL A 440 12.76 -8.74 14.30
N LEU A 441 13.13 -8.69 15.58
CA LEU A 441 13.48 -9.89 16.34
C LEU A 441 12.31 -10.88 16.45
N TYR A 442 12.43 -12.07 15.86
CA TYR A 442 11.54 -13.19 16.14
C TYR A 442 12.07 -14.00 17.34
N CYS A 443 11.45 -13.86 18.51
CA CYS A 443 11.83 -14.57 19.74
C CYS A 443 10.63 -14.66 20.70
N PRO A 444 9.62 -15.50 20.38
CA PRO A 444 8.38 -15.60 21.13
C PRO A 444 8.56 -15.77 22.64
N GLU A 445 9.55 -16.56 23.06
CA GLU A 445 9.86 -16.86 24.46
C GLU A 445 10.18 -15.63 25.31
N TYR A 446 10.69 -14.54 24.70
CA TYR A 446 10.92 -13.28 25.38
C TYR A 446 9.68 -12.38 25.33
N HIS A 447 9.04 -12.32 24.16
CA HIS A 447 7.93 -11.41 23.88
C HIS A 447 6.65 -11.73 24.67
N VAL A 448 6.33 -13.03 24.87
CA VAL A 448 5.11 -13.43 25.61
C VAL A 448 5.09 -12.94 27.06
N THR A 449 6.26 -12.72 27.66
CA THR A 449 6.37 -12.28 29.06
C THR A 449 5.95 -10.83 29.27
N GLU A 450 5.99 -10.01 28.22
CA GLU A 450 5.58 -8.61 28.26
C GLU A 450 4.07 -8.42 28.41
N PHE A 451 3.29 -9.46 28.13
CA PHE A 451 1.84 -9.43 28.13
C PHE A 451 1.21 -10.13 29.34
N ARG A 452 1.96 -10.42 30.40
CA ARG A 452 1.39 -11.07 31.60
C ARG A 452 0.26 -10.23 32.20
N SER A 453 -0.90 -10.87 32.38
CA SER A 453 -2.05 -10.35 33.12
C SER A 453 -2.24 -11.14 34.40
N PRO A 454 -2.63 -10.51 35.52
CA PRO A 454 -3.05 -11.21 36.73
C PRO A 454 -4.49 -11.77 36.66
N VAL A 455 -5.31 -11.35 35.68
CA VAL A 455 -6.76 -11.60 35.64
C VAL A 455 -7.30 -12.11 34.30
N ALA A 456 -6.46 -12.13 33.25
CA ALA A 456 -6.77 -12.62 31.91
C ALA A 456 -5.60 -13.45 31.37
N ASP A 457 -5.77 -14.08 30.19
CA ASP A 457 -4.69 -14.83 29.56
C ASP A 457 -3.51 -13.92 29.17
N MET A 458 -3.79 -12.68 28.78
CA MET A 458 -2.77 -11.68 28.45
C MET A 458 -3.28 -10.23 28.56
N ARG A 459 -2.36 -9.27 28.48
CA ARG A 459 -2.63 -7.84 28.25
C ARG A 459 -2.43 -7.48 26.78
N ASN A 460 -3.00 -6.35 26.34
CA ASN A 460 -2.81 -5.89 24.96
C ASN A 460 -1.57 -5.02 24.75
N SER A 461 -1.12 -4.24 25.75
CA SER A 461 0.11 -3.44 25.67
C SER A 461 1.22 -4.00 26.54
N VAL A 462 2.45 -3.89 26.04
CA VAL A 462 3.67 -4.35 26.71
C VAL A 462 3.87 -3.67 28.05
N LYS A 463 4.49 -4.38 29.00
CA LYS A 463 4.92 -3.82 30.28
C LYS A 463 6.11 -2.87 30.11
N GLN A 464 7.06 -3.23 29.25
CA GLN A 464 8.26 -2.44 28.96
C GLN A 464 8.31 -2.05 27.48
N THR A 465 8.22 -0.74 27.21
CA THR A 465 8.18 -0.22 25.84
C THR A 465 9.53 -0.25 25.11
N ASN A 466 10.63 -0.46 25.83
CA ASN A 466 11.99 -0.56 25.31
C ASN A 466 12.46 -2.01 25.09
N ASN A 467 11.55 -3.00 25.08
CA ASN A 467 11.88 -4.42 24.88
C ASN A 467 11.27 -4.96 23.58
N ALA A 468 11.87 -4.63 22.43
CA ALA A 468 11.45 -5.12 21.10
C ALA A 468 9.95 -4.92 20.78
N SER A 469 9.40 -3.73 21.05
CA SER A 469 7.96 -3.46 20.97
C SER A 469 7.28 -3.73 19.61
N VAL A 470 8.01 -3.65 18.49
CA VAL A 470 7.49 -4.04 17.16
C VAL A 470 7.22 -5.55 17.14
N SER A 471 8.21 -6.35 17.57
CA SER A 471 8.11 -7.80 17.67
C SER A 471 7.05 -8.23 18.67
N CYS A 472 6.93 -7.56 19.81
CA CYS A 472 5.87 -7.85 20.78
C CYS A 472 4.47 -7.64 20.17
N ALA A 473 4.28 -6.61 19.34
CA ALA A 473 3.01 -6.38 18.65
C ALA A 473 2.67 -7.53 17.67
N GLY A 474 3.66 -7.99 16.89
CA GLY A 474 3.53 -9.18 16.05
C GLY A 474 3.26 -10.45 16.86
N GLN A 475 3.94 -10.64 18.00
CA GLN A 475 3.69 -11.76 18.92
C GLN A 475 2.26 -11.76 19.48
N PHE A 476 1.72 -10.58 19.83
CA PHE A 476 0.33 -10.48 20.29
C PHE A 476 -0.62 -11.05 19.23
N VAL A 477 -0.45 -10.66 17.97
CA VAL A 477 -1.25 -11.20 16.86
C VAL A 477 -1.06 -12.71 16.72
N ALA A 478 0.20 -13.19 16.76
CA ALA A 478 0.52 -14.61 16.67
C ALA A 478 -0.12 -15.44 17.80
N ASN A 479 -0.30 -14.87 19.00
CA ASN A 479 -0.99 -15.54 20.09
C ASN A 479 -2.45 -15.89 19.77
N HIS A 480 -3.06 -15.25 18.77
CA HIS A 480 -4.45 -15.49 18.38
C HIS A 480 -4.59 -16.34 17.12
N LEU A 481 -3.49 -16.85 16.55
CA LEU A 481 -3.58 -17.85 15.49
C LEU A 481 -4.30 -19.11 15.99
N SER A 482 -5.03 -19.78 15.09
CA SER A 482 -5.62 -21.09 15.37
C SER A 482 -4.55 -22.06 15.86
N PRO A 483 -4.79 -22.85 16.94
CA PRO A 483 -3.85 -23.88 17.39
C PRO A 483 -3.50 -24.91 16.30
N ASP A 484 -4.41 -25.11 15.35
CA ASP A 484 -4.26 -26.03 14.22
C ASP A 484 -3.48 -25.45 13.04
N PHE A 485 -3.20 -24.15 13.04
CA PHE A 485 -2.39 -23.51 12.01
C PHE A 485 -0.92 -23.87 12.21
N LYS A 486 -0.37 -24.61 11.24
CA LYS A 486 1.05 -25.01 11.19
C LYS A 486 1.80 -24.33 10.03
N GLY A 487 1.16 -23.36 9.39
CA GLY A 487 1.71 -22.63 8.27
C GLY A 487 2.68 -21.53 8.70
N LYS A 488 3.08 -20.76 7.70
CA LYS A 488 4.05 -19.66 7.86
C LYS A 488 3.29 -18.37 8.14
N HIS A 489 3.71 -17.62 9.16
CA HIS A 489 3.11 -16.36 9.57
C HIS A 489 4.09 -15.22 9.31
N ILE A 490 3.66 -14.26 8.49
CA ILE A 490 4.39 -13.03 8.17
C ILE A 490 3.57 -11.86 8.71
N HIS A 491 4.02 -11.25 9.80
CA HIS A 491 3.49 -9.98 10.29
C HIS A 491 4.28 -8.82 9.70
N VAL A 492 3.60 -7.84 9.10
CA VAL A 492 4.21 -6.67 8.45
C VAL A 492 3.74 -5.38 9.13
N ASP A 493 4.63 -4.76 9.91
CA ASP A 493 4.43 -3.41 10.42
C ASP A 493 4.94 -2.38 9.40
N MET A 494 4.01 -1.67 8.78
CA MET A 494 4.23 -0.69 7.73
C MET A 494 3.78 0.72 8.14
N ALA A 495 3.81 1.02 9.45
CA ALA A 495 3.36 2.30 10.01
C ALA A 495 3.91 3.53 9.25
N PHE A 496 5.22 3.60 9.02
CA PHE A 496 5.88 4.71 8.35
C PHE A 496 6.02 4.54 6.82
N PRO A 497 6.31 3.35 6.27
CA PRO A 497 6.36 3.16 4.82
C PRO A 497 5.06 3.51 4.09
N ALA A 498 3.91 3.45 4.77
CA ALA A 498 2.60 3.80 4.21
C ALA A 498 2.48 5.28 3.78
N PHE A 499 3.35 6.19 4.27
CA PHE A 499 3.26 7.61 3.97
C PHE A 499 4.63 8.32 3.92
N GLU A 500 4.74 9.31 3.05
CA GLU A 500 5.91 10.16 2.90
C GLU A 500 5.47 11.61 2.64
N ASN A 501 6.08 12.58 3.35
CA ASN A 501 5.74 14.00 3.23
C ASN A 501 4.22 14.27 3.32
N ASP A 502 3.59 13.67 4.33
CA ASP A 502 2.14 13.75 4.62
C ASP A 502 1.21 13.26 3.51
N LYS A 503 1.72 12.44 2.59
CA LYS A 503 0.96 11.78 1.52
C LYS A 503 1.13 10.28 1.57
N ALA A 504 0.08 9.54 1.23
CA ALA A 504 0.14 8.10 1.11
C ALA A 504 1.11 7.68 -0.01
N THR A 505 1.86 6.61 0.25
CA THR A 505 2.76 5.99 -0.72
C THR A 505 2.11 4.86 -1.48
N GLY A 506 1.00 4.28 -0.99
CA GLY A 506 0.42 3.07 -1.58
C GLY A 506 1.36 1.88 -1.44
N PHE A 507 2.12 1.80 -0.34
CA PHE A 507 2.98 0.69 0.01
C PHE A 507 2.19 -0.57 0.36
N GLY A 508 2.67 -1.73 -0.09
CA GLY A 508 2.18 -3.05 0.29
C GLY A 508 1.64 -3.88 -0.89
N PRO A 509 0.81 -3.35 -1.81
CA PRO A 509 0.24 -4.14 -2.89
C PRO A 509 1.29 -4.76 -3.82
N ALA A 510 2.35 -4.04 -4.16
CA ALA A 510 3.37 -4.53 -5.09
C ALA A 510 4.33 -5.52 -4.41
N LEU A 511 4.60 -5.34 -3.12
CA LEU A 511 5.29 -6.30 -2.26
C LEU A 511 4.53 -7.62 -2.23
N LEU A 512 3.24 -7.60 -1.93
CA LEU A 512 2.39 -8.79 -1.92
C LEU A 512 2.33 -9.45 -3.30
N MET A 513 2.16 -8.66 -4.36
CA MET A 513 2.11 -9.16 -5.73
C MET A 513 3.39 -9.91 -6.11
N GLU A 514 4.56 -9.32 -5.84
CA GLU A 514 5.85 -9.95 -6.12
C GLU A 514 6.08 -11.18 -5.24
N TYR A 515 5.69 -11.11 -3.98
CA TYR A 515 5.78 -12.23 -3.06
C TYR A 515 4.94 -13.43 -3.55
N LEU A 516 3.65 -13.21 -3.78
CA LEU A 516 2.70 -14.22 -4.24
C LEU A 516 3.14 -14.84 -5.57
N ARG A 517 3.59 -14.03 -6.53
CA ARG A 517 4.10 -14.51 -7.82
C ARG A 517 5.25 -15.51 -7.70
N ASN A 518 6.09 -15.38 -6.67
CA ASN A 518 7.28 -16.20 -6.48
C ASN A 518 7.05 -17.38 -5.53
N LEU A 519 5.83 -17.56 -5.02
CA LEU A 519 5.46 -18.77 -4.29
C LEU A 519 5.54 -19.98 -5.23
N ARG A 520 6.09 -21.08 -4.71
CA ARG A 520 6.27 -22.33 -5.43
C ARG A 520 5.48 -23.46 -4.78
#